data_AF-A0A3R7EGU9-F1
#
_entry.id   AF-A0A3R7EGU9-F1
#
_cell.length_a   1.000
_cell.length_b   1.000
_cell.length_c   1.000
_cell.angle_alpha   90.00
_cell.angle_beta   90.00
_cell.angle_gamma   90.00
#
_symmetry.space_group_name_H-M   'P 1'
#
loop_
_entity.id
_entity.type
_entity.pdbx_description
1 polymer ?
#
loop_
_entity_poly.entity_id
_entity_poly.type
_entity_poly.pdbx_seq_one_letter_code
_entity_poly.pdbx_strand_id
1 'polypeptide(L)'
;MVQDDDGQVLVFTYDYEAGESFDVVSQLETSTTVRILQTADEETVPEISQPDEYNGHVVRYQADDGPQGPTVLLFTRDQTFESGESGSLGEDAQMFSSRLNLISTSLE
;
A
#
# COMPACT_ATOMS: atom_id res chain seq x y z
N MET A 1 21.82 -8.48 -9.29
CA MET A 1 21.54 -7.06 -8.99
C MET A 1 20.10 -7.04 -8.56
N VAL A 2 19.84 -6.85 -7.27
CA VAL A 2 18.49 -6.55 -6.79
C VAL A 2 18.27 -5.10 -7.19
N GLN A 3 17.28 -4.84 -8.05
CA GLN A 3 16.79 -3.48 -8.25
C GLN A 3 16.17 -3.11 -6.91
N ASP A 4 16.75 -2.11 -6.25
CA ASP A 4 16.02 -1.28 -5.31
C ASP A 4 14.77 -0.80 -6.06
N ASP A 5 13.64 -1.39 -5.71
CA ASP A 5 12.34 -1.11 -6.28
C ASP A 5 11.78 0.11 -5.55
N ASP A 6 12.40 1.27 -5.82
CA ASP A 6 12.07 2.60 -5.26
C ASP A 6 10.61 3.04 -5.54
N GLY A 7 9.81 2.22 -6.21
CA GLY A 7 8.40 2.46 -6.54
C GLY A 7 7.46 1.33 -6.13
N GLN A 8 7.92 0.33 -5.37
CA GLN A 8 7.08 -0.79 -4.93
C GLN A 8 6.16 -0.36 -3.79
N VAL A 9 4.87 -0.58 -3.98
CA VAL A 9 3.86 -0.36 -2.95
C VAL A 9 3.12 -1.64 -2.62
N LEU A 10 2.68 -1.75 -1.38
CA LEU A 10 1.86 -2.84 -0.91
C LEU A 10 0.43 -2.35 -0.70
N VAL A 11 -0.53 -3.13 -1.18
CA VAL A 11 -1.97 -2.87 -1.03
C VAL A 11 -2.63 -4.17 -0.59
N PHE A 12 -3.75 -4.06 0.11
CA PHE A 12 -4.55 -5.23 0.42
C PHE A 12 -5.21 -5.81 -0.83
N THR A 13 -5.12 -7.12 -0.99
CA THR A 13 -5.65 -7.88 -2.14
C THR A 13 -7.14 -7.69 -2.37
N TYR A 14 -7.93 -7.49 -1.30
CA TYR A 14 -9.37 -7.28 -1.38
C TYR A 14 -9.75 -5.86 -1.82
N ASP A 15 -8.79 -4.93 -1.73
CA ASP A 15 -8.93 -3.52 -2.04
C ASP A 15 -8.12 -3.11 -3.28
N TYR A 16 -7.50 -4.06 -4.00
CA TYR A 16 -6.69 -3.73 -5.16
C TYR A 16 -7.53 -3.61 -6.43
N GLU A 17 -7.42 -2.46 -7.09
CA GLU A 17 -7.92 -2.25 -8.44
C GLU A 17 -6.75 -1.80 -9.33
N ALA A 18 -6.49 -2.58 -10.40
CA ALA A 18 -5.33 -2.38 -11.27
C ALA A 18 -5.52 -1.15 -12.16
N GLY A 19 -4.49 -0.31 -12.29
CA GLY A 19 -4.53 0.89 -13.12
C GLY A 19 -5.38 2.03 -12.54
N GLU A 20 -5.90 1.90 -11.32
CA GLU A 20 -6.72 2.94 -10.70
C GLU A 20 -5.89 4.06 -10.09
N SER A 21 -6.40 5.29 -10.24
CA SER A 21 -5.86 6.47 -9.61
C SER A 21 -6.38 6.59 -8.18
N PHE A 22 -5.55 7.11 -7.28
CA PHE A 22 -5.91 7.33 -5.90
C PHE A 22 -5.53 8.73 -5.42
N ASP A 23 -6.27 9.24 -4.45
CA ASP A 23 -5.92 10.41 -3.66
C ASP A 23 -5.53 10.00 -2.24
N VAL A 24 -4.46 10.60 -1.74
CA VAL A 24 -3.97 10.39 -0.38
C VAL A 24 -4.81 11.23 0.56
N VAL A 25 -5.60 10.56 1.39
CA VAL A 25 -6.49 11.20 2.36
C VAL A 25 -5.71 11.61 3.60
N SER A 26 -4.87 10.71 4.10
CA SER A 26 -4.07 10.93 5.32
C SER A 26 -2.97 9.90 5.45
N GLN A 27 -1.89 10.25 6.17
CA GLN A 27 -0.87 9.31 6.58
C GLN A 27 -1.26 8.60 7.88
N LEU A 28 -0.92 7.31 8.00
CA LEU A 28 -1.03 6.54 9.24
C LEU A 28 0.20 6.76 10.13
N GLU A 29 0.00 6.69 11.45
CA GLU A 29 1.11 6.63 12.38
C GLU A 29 1.92 5.35 12.18
N THR A 30 3.26 5.44 12.28
CA THR A 30 4.17 4.28 12.11
C THR A 30 3.80 3.10 13.01
N SER A 31 3.38 3.37 14.25
CA SER A 31 2.93 2.33 15.19
C SER A 31 1.70 1.58 14.70
N THR A 32 0.79 2.27 14.00
CA THR A 32 -0.41 1.67 13.39
C THR A 32 -0.03 0.87 12.16
N THR A 33 0.85 1.40 11.31
CA THR A 33 1.38 0.69 10.13
C THR A 33 2.06 -0.62 10.53
N VAL A 34 2.96 -0.58 11.52
CA VAL A 34 3.65 -1.77 12.02
C VAL A 34 2.66 -2.83 12.49
N ARG A 35 1.65 -2.42 13.26
CA ARG A 35 0.62 -3.33 13.77
C ARG A 35 -0.21 -3.97 12.66
N ILE A 36 -0.45 -3.27 11.56
CA ILE A 36 -1.21 -3.78 10.41
C ILE A 36 -0.35 -4.74 9.58
N LEU A 37 0.95 -4.48 9.46
CA LEU A 37 1.91 -5.33 8.73
C LEU A 37 2.41 -6.54 9.55
N GLN A 38 1.82 -6.78 10.71
CA GLN A 38 2.06 -7.94 11.56
C GLN A 38 0.87 -8.90 11.51
N THR A 39 1.12 -10.16 11.87
CA THR A 39 0.05 -11.14 12.05
C THR A 39 -0.78 -10.82 13.30
N ALA A 40 -1.91 -11.51 13.47
CA ALA A 40 -2.74 -11.37 14.67
C ALA A 40 -1.99 -11.70 15.98
N ASP A 41 -0.91 -12.47 15.88
CA ASP A 41 -0.01 -12.85 16.98
C ASP A 41 1.17 -11.87 17.17
N GLU A 42 1.12 -10.69 16.51
CA GLU A 42 2.15 -9.63 16.56
C GLU A 42 3.51 -10.08 15.99
N GLU A 43 3.53 -11.14 15.19
CA GLU A 43 4.72 -11.64 14.51
C GLU A 43 4.89 -10.99 13.13
N THR A 44 6.13 -10.79 12.70
CA THR A 44 6.42 -10.40 11.32
C THR A 44 6.23 -11.56 10.38
N VAL A 45 5.76 -11.28 9.16
CA VAL A 45 5.76 -12.28 8.09
C VAL A 45 7.15 -12.33 7.45
N PRO A 46 7.60 -13.49 6.92
CA PRO A 46 8.94 -13.63 6.36
C PRO A 46 9.19 -12.68 5.17
N GLU A 47 8.15 -12.20 4.52
CA GLU A 47 8.24 -11.21 3.44
C GLU A 47 8.46 -9.77 3.95
N ILE A 48 8.10 -9.49 5.22
CA ILE A 48 8.24 -8.17 5.87
C ILE A 48 9.16 -8.32 7.08
N SER A 49 10.46 -8.25 6.84
CA SER A 49 11.46 -8.35 7.92
C SER A 49 11.46 -7.13 8.86
N GLN A 50 11.13 -5.94 8.34
CA GLN A 50 11.16 -4.66 9.04
C GLN A 50 9.89 -3.87 8.70
N PRO A 51 8.79 -4.04 9.47
CA PRO A 51 7.53 -3.36 9.21
C PRO A 51 7.59 -1.86 9.53
N ASP A 52 8.55 -1.41 10.34
CA ASP A 52 8.75 -0.01 10.71
C ASP A 52 9.39 0.83 9.60
N GLU A 53 9.99 0.19 8.59
CA GLU A 53 10.46 0.84 7.37
C GLU A 53 9.32 1.21 6.42
N TYR A 54 8.09 0.75 6.68
CA TYR A 54 6.93 1.07 5.85
C TYR A 54 6.17 2.29 6.38
N ASN A 55 5.89 3.20 5.47
CA ASN A 55 4.98 4.31 5.64
C ASN A 55 3.58 3.87 5.21
N GLY A 56 2.60 4.04 6.09
CA GLY A 56 1.20 3.69 5.81
C GLY A 56 0.41 4.92 5.38
N HIS A 57 -0.38 4.78 4.34
CA HIS A 57 -1.21 5.84 3.77
C HIS A 57 -2.64 5.35 3.65
N VAL A 58 -3.58 6.21 4.02
CA VAL A 58 -4.99 6.03 3.73
C VAL A 58 -5.24 6.74 2.41
N VAL A 59 -5.54 5.97 1.38
CA VAL A 59 -5.81 6.50 0.05
C VAL A 59 -7.23 6.17 -0.36
N ARG A 60 -7.76 6.91 -1.33
CA ARG A 60 -9.12 6.71 -1.83
C ARG A 60 -9.07 6.67 -3.35
N TYR A 61 -9.63 5.62 -3.94
CA TYR A 61 -9.67 5.55 -5.39
C TYR A 61 -10.57 6.63 -5.99
N GLN A 62 -10.11 7.14 -7.12
CA GLN A 62 -10.84 8.07 -7.95
C GLN A 62 -11.64 7.27 -8.97
N ALA A 63 -12.96 7.34 -8.89
CA ALA A 63 -13.81 6.81 -9.95
C ALA A 63 -13.90 7.85 -11.07
N ASP A 64 -13.55 7.47 -12.30
CA ASP A 64 -13.58 8.37 -13.47
C ASP A 64 -14.95 9.04 -13.72
N ASP A 65 -16.05 8.44 -13.28
CA ASP A 65 -17.42 8.91 -13.59
C ASP A 65 -18.45 8.65 -12.45
N GLY A 66 -18.03 8.71 -11.17
CA GLY A 66 -18.88 8.26 -10.06
C GLY A 66 -18.64 8.89 -8.68
N PRO A 67 -19.40 8.47 -7.64
CA PRO A 67 -19.08 8.81 -6.25
C PRO A 67 -17.69 8.29 -5.90
N GLN A 68 -17.00 8.95 -4.96
CA GLN A 68 -15.63 8.57 -4.57
C GLN A 68 -15.50 7.07 -4.31
N GLY A 69 -14.43 6.47 -4.81
CA GLY A 69 -14.14 5.04 -4.70
C GLY A 69 -13.88 4.59 -3.26
N PRO A 70 -13.62 3.29 -3.05
CA PRO A 70 -13.33 2.76 -1.74
C PRO A 70 -12.08 3.42 -1.12
N THR A 71 -12.05 3.48 0.21
CA THR A 71 -10.86 3.90 0.95
C THR A 71 -10.04 2.67 1.23
N VAL A 72 -8.77 2.71 0.83
CA VAL A 72 -7.84 1.59 0.88
C VAL A 72 -6.58 2.00 1.62
N LEU A 73 -5.84 1.01 2.10
CA LEU A 73 -4.56 1.22 2.76
C LEU A 73 -3.42 0.88 1.81
N LEU A 74 -2.50 1.82 1.69
CA LEU A 74 -1.32 1.72 0.84
C LEU A 74 -0.07 1.84 1.70
N PHE A 75 0.89 0.94 1.51
CA PHE A 75 2.14 0.93 2.25
C PHE A 75 3.32 1.10 1.31
N THR A 76 4.18 2.06 1.61
CA THR A 76 5.37 2.41 0.82
C THR A 76 6.61 2.28 1.71
N ARG A 77 7.75 1.85 1.17
CA ARG A 77 8.99 1.76 1.97
C ARG A 77 9.75 3.10 1.95
N ASP A 78 10.22 3.51 0.78
CA ASP A 78 11.09 4.69 0.64
C ASP A 78 10.32 5.96 0.22
N GLN A 79 9.14 5.79 -0.37
CA GLN A 79 8.31 6.90 -0.82
C GLN A 79 7.35 7.35 0.30
N THR A 80 7.15 8.65 0.45
CA THR A 80 6.14 9.22 1.36
C THR A 80 5.24 10.13 0.56
N PHE A 81 3.94 9.99 0.75
CA PHE A 81 2.94 10.88 0.20
C PHE A 81 2.40 11.82 1.26
N GLU A 82 2.21 13.07 0.88
CA GLU A 82 1.49 14.07 1.65
C GLU A 82 -0.02 13.97 1.40
N SER A 83 -0.81 14.42 2.37
CA SER A 83 -2.27 14.43 2.23
C SER A 83 -2.69 15.42 1.13
N GLY A 84 -3.53 14.95 0.21
CA GLY A 84 -3.93 15.68 -0.99
C GLY A 84 -3.04 15.43 -2.20
N GLU A 85 -1.98 14.63 -2.08
CA GLU A 85 -1.29 14.09 -3.26
C GLU A 85 -2.11 12.98 -3.92
N SER A 86 -1.88 12.78 -5.20
CA SER A 86 -2.53 11.74 -6.00
C SER A 86 -1.48 10.90 -6.72
N GLY A 87 -1.76 9.63 -6.94
CA GLY A 87 -0.92 8.73 -7.72
C GLY A 87 -1.77 7.69 -8.46
N SER A 88 -1.14 6.87 -9.29
CA SER A 88 -1.80 5.76 -9.96
C SER A 88 -1.10 4.45 -9.64
N LEU A 89 -1.88 3.40 -9.37
CA LEU A 89 -1.34 2.06 -9.22
C LEU A 89 -1.04 1.49 -10.60
N GLY A 90 0.09 0.77 -10.71
CA GLY A 90 0.43 0.06 -11.92
C GLY A 90 -0.56 -1.05 -12.25
N GLU A 91 -0.57 -1.48 -13.51
CA GLU A 91 -1.41 -2.59 -13.96
C GLU A 91 -0.89 -3.96 -13.45
N ASP A 92 0.41 -4.06 -13.21
CA ASP A 92 1.07 -5.27 -12.75
C ASP A 92 1.05 -5.37 -11.22
N ALA A 93 0.41 -6.42 -10.71
CA ALA A 93 0.47 -6.79 -9.30
C ALA A 93 0.85 -8.25 -9.10
N GLN A 94 1.59 -8.50 -8.03
CA GLN A 94 2.03 -9.82 -7.62
C GLN A 94 1.62 -10.07 -6.16
N MET A 95 1.25 -11.32 -5.86
CA MET A 95 0.99 -11.73 -4.47
C MET A 95 2.27 -11.54 -3.66
N PHE A 96 2.22 -10.64 -2.67
CA PHE A 96 3.35 -10.37 -1.79
C PHE A 96 3.28 -11.25 -0.55
N SER A 97 2.17 -11.21 0.18
CA SER A 97 1.94 -12.09 1.33
C SER A 97 0.50 -12.57 1.36
N SER A 98 0.28 -13.87 1.15
CA SER A 98 -1.04 -14.48 1.29
C SER A 98 -1.50 -14.56 2.75
N ARG A 99 -0.58 -14.43 3.71
CA ARG A 99 -0.89 -14.44 5.15
C ARG A 99 -1.53 -13.14 5.61
N LEU A 100 -1.03 -12.01 5.10
CA LEU A 100 -1.56 -10.68 5.37
C LEU A 100 -2.53 -10.20 4.28
N ASN A 101 -2.78 -11.01 3.26
CA ASN A 101 -3.57 -10.65 2.09
C ASN A 101 -3.05 -9.38 1.42
N LEU A 102 -1.72 -9.27 1.28
CA LEU A 102 -1.04 -8.15 0.63
C LEU A 102 -0.59 -8.56 -0.77
N ILE A 103 -0.79 -7.66 -1.71
CA ILE A 103 -0.12 -7.68 -3.00
C ILE A 103 0.95 -6.59 -3.02
N SER A 104 1.87 -6.74 -3.95
CA SER A 104 2.78 -5.70 -4.35
C SER A 104 2.47 -5.26 -5.77
N THR A 105 2.51 -3.96 -6.00
CA THR A 105 2.44 -3.34 -7.32
C THR A 105 3.42 -2.17 -7.38
N SER A 106 3.61 -1.61 -8.56
CA SER A 106 4.37 -0.38 -8.78
C SER A 106 3.44 0.84 -8.78
N LEU A 107 4.02 2.03 -8.69
CA LEU A 107 3.33 3.29 -8.96
C LEU A 107 3.72 3.82 -10.34
N GLU A 108 2.81 4.56 -10.96
CA GLU A 108 2.99 5.24 -12.25
C GLU A 108 2.92 6.76 -12.16
#